data_AF-A0A9X9LKH2-F1
#
_entry.id   AF-A0A9X9LKH2-F1
#
_cell.length_a   1.000
_cell.length_b   1.000
_cell.length_c   1.000
_cell.angle_alpha   90.00
_cell.angle_beta   90.00
_cell.angle_gamma   90.00
#
_symmetry.space_group_name_H-M   'P 1'
#
loop_
_entity.id
_entity.type
_entity.pdbx_description
1 polymer ?
#
loop_
_entity_poly.entity_id
_entity_poly.type
_entity_poly.pdbx_seq_one_letter_code
_entity_poly.pdbx_strand_id
1 'polypeptide(L)' 'MIYDSLDYAKKNEPKHRLARHDPYEKKKTSRKQRKECKNRMKKVRGNAKANVGAGKK' A
#
# COMPACT_ATOMS: atom_id res chain seq x y z
N MET A 1 13.90 6.96 -19.78
CA MET A 1 14.99 7.47 -18.92
C MET A 1 16.00 6.35 -18.82
N ILE A 2 17.28 6.64 -19.07
CA ILE A 2 18.37 5.70 -18.82
C ILE A 2 18.98 6.14 -17.49
N TYR A 3 19.10 5.21 -16.55
CA TYR A 3 19.76 5.46 -15.27
C TYR A 3 21.05 4.66 -15.21
N ASP A 4 22.05 5.22 -14.54
CA ASP A 4 23.36 4.59 -14.37
C ASP A 4 23.31 3.35 -13.46
N SER A 5 22.31 3.26 -12.59
CA SER A 5 22.11 2.12 -11.70
C SER A 5 20.64 1.76 -11.46
N LEU A 6 20.40 0.48 -11.19
CA LEU A 6 19.06 -0.03 -10.85
C LEU A 6 18.54 0.51 -9.51
N ASP A 7 19.42 0.82 -8.56
CA ASP A 7 19.02 1.38 -7.27
C ASP A 7 18.42 2.78 -7.44
N TYR A 8 19.05 3.61 -8.28
CA TYR A 8 18.53 4.94 -8.58
C TYR A 8 17.20 4.87 -9.35
N ALA A 9 17.05 3.91 -10.25
CA ALA A 9 15.78 3.66 -10.93
C ALA A 9 14.66 3.29 -9.94
N LYS A 10 14.92 2.38 -8.98
CA LYS A 10 13.91 1.93 -8.00
C LYS A 10 13.45 3.03 -7.04
N LYS A 11 14.35 3.96 -6.68
CA LYS A 11 14.04 5.06 -5.74
C LYS A 11 13.25 6.18 -6.38
N ASN A 12 13.60 6.56 -7.61
CA ASN A 12 13.11 7.78 -8.24
C ASN A 12 11.99 7.55 -9.26
N GLU A 13 11.90 6.36 -9.87
CA GLU A 13 10.85 6.09 -10.85
C GLU A 13 9.47 5.97 -10.21
N PRO A 14 8.40 6.44 -10.89
CA PRO A 14 7.04 6.16 -10.47
C PRO A 14 6.80 4.65 -10.38
N LYS A 15 6.27 4.20 -9.23
CA LYS A 15 5.99 2.78 -8.94
C LYS A 15 5.13 2.07 -10.00
N HIS A 16 4.31 2.81 -10.76
CA HIS A 16 3.49 2.23 -11.83
C HIS A 16 4.32 1.84 -13.06
N ARG A 17 5.47 2.48 -13.30
CA ARG A 17 6.42 2.07 -14.36
C ARG A 17 7.25 0.88 -13.91
N LEU A 18 7.70 0.88 -12.66
CA LEU A 18 8.39 -0.28 -12.07
C LEU A 18 7.52 -1.54 -12.10
N ALA A 19 6.22 -1.42 -11.82
CA ALA A 19 5.29 -2.54 -11.90
C ALA A 19 5.09 -3.11 -13.32
N ARG A 20 5.49 -2.40 -14.39
CA ARG A 20 5.42 -2.89 -15.78
C ARG A 20 6.67 -3.65 -16.22
N HIS A 21 7.79 -3.48 -15.50
CA HIS A 21 9.09 -4.06 -15.84
C HIS A 21 9.54 -5.14 -14.82
N ASP A 22 8.60 -5.63 -14.00
CA ASP A 22 8.71 -6.72 -12.99
C ASP A 22 9.23 -6.46 -11.54
N PRO A 23 9.99 -5.42 -11.14
CA PRO A 23 10.52 -5.37 -9.78
C PRO A 23 9.52 -4.97 -8.67
N TYR A 24 8.23 -4.79 -8.95
CA TYR A 24 7.26 -4.31 -7.94
C TYR A 24 5.87 -4.95 -8.02
N GLU A 25 5.56 -5.81 -7.05
CA GLU A 25 4.20 -6.28 -6.81
C GLU A 25 3.36 -5.24 -6.05
N LYS A 26 2.35 -4.68 -6.73
CA LYS A 26 1.39 -3.79 -6.09
C LYS A 26 0.32 -4.59 -5.34
N LYS A 27 0.30 -4.52 -4.01
CA LYS A 27 -0.82 -5.05 -3.20
C LYS A 27 -2.13 -4.36 -3.58
N LYS A 28 -3.10 -5.13 -4.09
CA LYS A 28 -4.39 -4.65 -4.60
C LYS A 28 -5.48 -4.73 -3.53
N THR A 29 -5.52 -3.76 -2.61
CA THR A 29 -6.71 -3.56 -1.75
C THR A 29 -7.61 -2.49 -2.34
N SER A 30 -8.92 -2.72 -2.38
CA SER A 30 -9.88 -1.74 -2.90
C SER A 30 -9.84 -0.43 -2.11
N ARG A 31 -10.02 0.71 -2.79
CA ARG A 31 -10.11 2.04 -2.13
C ARG A 31 -11.31 2.09 -1.18
N LYS A 32 -12.41 1.40 -1.50
CA LYS A 32 -13.63 1.31 -0.66
C LYS A 32 -13.34 0.60 0.66
N GLN A 33 -12.74 -0.59 0.61
CA GLN A 33 -12.36 -1.39 1.79
C GLN A 33 -11.43 -0.63 2.74
N ARG A 34 -10.44 0.10 2.20
CA ARG A 34 -9.54 0.95 3.02
C ARG A 34 -10.27 2.09 3.74
N LYS A 35 -11.21 2.75 3.06
CA LYS A 35 -12.01 3.82 3.66
C LYS A 35 -12.96 3.30 4.74
N GLU A 36 -13.59 2.16 4.51
CA GLU A 36 -14.47 1.50 5.48
C GLU A 36 -13.69 1.03 6.72
N CYS A 37 -12.51 0.41 6.54
CA CYS A 37 -11.62 0.05 7.64
C CYS A 37 -11.23 1.29 8.47
N LYS A 38 -10.82 2.38 7.82
CA LYS A 38 -10.51 3.66 8.49
C LYS A 38 -11.71 4.18 9.29
N ASN A 39 -12.91 4.16 8.72
CA ASN A 39 -14.11 4.64 9.40
C ASN A 39 -14.49 3.75 10.60
N ARG A 40 -14.32 2.42 10.51
CA ARG A 40 -14.51 1.52 11.66
C ARG A 40 -13.49 1.77 12.77
N MET A 41 -12.22 1.94 12.42
CA MET A 41 -11.15 2.25 13.39
C MET A 41 -11.37 3.58 14.12
N LYS A 42 -11.96 4.58 13.46
CA LYS A 42 -12.29 5.87 14.09
C LYS A 42 -13.35 5.75 15.19
N LYS A 43 -14.24 4.74 15.13
CA LYS A 43 -15.33 4.55 16.09
C LYS A 43 -14.88 3.94 17.43
N VAL A 44 -13.76 3.19 17.43
CA VAL A 44 -13.26 2.49 18.62
C VAL A 44 -11.98 3.13 19.17
N ARG A 45 -11.61 2.82 20.42
CA ARG A 45 -10.46 3.39 21.13
C ARG A 45 -9.63 2.28 21.79
N GLY A 46 -8.40 2.61 22.20
CA GLY A 46 -7.52 1.67 22.90
C GLY A 46 -7.27 0.37 22.12
N ASN A 47 -7.12 -0.74 22.85
CA ASN A 47 -6.81 -2.06 22.28
C ASN A 47 -7.89 -2.55 21.29
N ALA A 48 -9.13 -2.09 21.42
CA ALA A 48 -10.22 -2.44 20.49
C ALA A 48 -9.94 -2.01 19.03
N LYS A 49 -9.06 -1.01 18.79
CA LYS A 49 -8.62 -0.64 17.43
C LYS A 49 -7.82 -1.74 16.75
N ALA A 50 -7.00 -2.48 17.49
CA ALA A 50 -6.15 -3.54 16.93
C ALA A 50 -7.02 -4.66 16.31
N ASN A 51 -8.10 -5.03 17.00
CA ASN A 51 -9.03 -6.07 16.55
C ASN A 51 -9.78 -5.67 15.27
N VAL A 52 -10.16 -4.40 15.12
CA VAL A 52 -10.85 -3.88 13.92
C VAL A 52 -9.91 -3.84 12.70
N GLY A 53 -8.61 -3.58 12.92
CA GLY A 53 -7.59 -3.60 11.87
C GLY A 53 -7.15 -4.98 11.41
N ALA A 54 -7.31 -5.99 12.27
CA ALA A 54 -7.01 -7.38 11.94
C ALA A 54 -8.05 -8.03 11.00
N GLY A 55 -9.16 -7.33 10.68
CA GLY A 55 -10.20 -7.80 9.78
C GLY A 55 -9.73 -7.95 8.33
N LYS A 56 -9.22 -9.15 8.01
CA LYS A 56 -8.90 -9.79 6.72
C LYS A 56 -8.06 -8.97 5.72
N LYS A 57 -6.81 -9.44 5.54
CA LYS A 57 -6.03 -9.28 4.30
C LYS A 57 -6.76 -9.96 3.15
#